data_AF-A0A9P3K5W0-F1
#
_entry.id   AF-A0A9P3K5W0-F1
#
_cell.length_a   1.000
_cell.length_b   1.000
_cell.length_c   1.000
_cell.angle_alpha   90.00
_cell.angle_beta   90.00
_cell.angle_gamma   90.00
#
_symmetry.space_group_name_H-M   'P 1'
#
loop_
_entity.id
_entity.type
_entity.pdbx_description
1 polymer ?
#
loop_
_entity_poly.entity_id
_entity_poly.type
_entity_poly.pdbx_seq_one_letter_code
_entity_poly.pdbx_strand_id
1 'polypeptide(L)'
;MSTAFSPAKRDQILAFHVITKRYSYANLTALWGGAELETLEGMPLIKRGPNFQPLTLFQGRQLVPSLVIVPNIFVGSTFTIHGISTVLIPPDL
;
A
#
# COMPACT_ATOMS: atom_id res chain seq x y z
N MET A 1 -0.41 15.50 27.51
CA MET A 1 0.95 15.33 26.98
C MET A 1 0.82 14.92 25.52
N SER A 2 1.32 15.73 24.60
CA SER A 2 1.35 15.39 23.17
C SER A 2 2.45 14.35 22.94
N THR A 3 2.09 13.14 22.52
CA THR A 3 3.05 12.14 22.05
C THR A 3 3.59 12.62 20.72
N ALA A 4 4.73 13.32 20.76
CA ALA A 4 5.41 13.73 19.54
C ALA A 4 5.72 12.49 18.69
N PHE A 5 5.35 12.55 17.41
CA PHE A 5 5.65 11.52 16.43
C PHE A 5 7.17 11.42 16.28
N SER A 6 7.79 10.30 16.68
CA SER A 6 9.24 10.17 16.58
C SER A 6 9.66 9.99 15.11
N PRO A 7 10.85 10.47 14.70
CA PRO A 7 11.36 10.25 13.35
C PRO A 7 11.37 8.77 12.95
N ALA A 8 11.72 7.87 13.87
CA ALA A 8 11.70 6.44 13.64
C ALA A 8 10.30 5.91 13.27
N LYS A 9 9.25 6.35 13.97
CA LYS A 9 7.87 5.95 13.65
C LYS A 9 7.42 6.48 12.29
N ARG A 10 7.82 7.70 11.94
CA ARG A 10 7.55 8.28 10.61
C ARG A 10 8.20 7.46 9.51
N ASP A 11 9.47 7.10 9.69
CA ASP A 11 10.23 6.39 8.66
C ASP A 11 9.69 4.97 8.44
N GLN A 12 9.23 4.30 9.50
CA GLN A 12 8.53 3.01 9.41
C GLN A 12 7.20 3.11 8.63
N ILE A 13 6.42 4.17 8.85
CA ILE A 13 5.20 4.41 8.05
C ILE A 13 5.55 4.63 6.58
N LEU A 14 6.57 5.43 6.28
CA LEU A 14 6.95 5.69 4.90
C LEU A 14 7.45 4.42 4.20
N ALA A 15 8.26 3.60 4.88
CA ALA A 15 8.76 2.33 4.35
C ALA A 15 7.63 1.33 4.05
N PHE A 16 6.55 1.33 4.85
CA PHE A 16 5.38 0.50 4.64
C PHE A 16 4.58 0.84 3.36
N HIS A 17 4.75 2.05 2.81
CA HIS A 17 4.14 2.43 1.53
C HIS A 17 4.99 2.04 0.30
N VAL A 18 6.20 1.52 0.51
CA VAL A 18 7.09 1.07 -0.56
C VAL A 18 6.93 -0.44 -0.72
N ILE A 19 6.65 -0.89 -1.94
CA ILE A 19 6.55 -2.31 -2.31
C ILE A 19 7.70 -2.68 -3.25
N THR A 20 8.27 -3.87 -3.08
CA THR A 20 9.54 -4.25 -3.72
C THR A 20 9.43 -4.55 -5.22
N LYS A 21 8.22 -4.85 -5.70
CA LYS A 21 7.93 -5.11 -7.11
C LYS A 21 7.14 -3.95 -7.74
N ARG A 22 7.36 -3.71 -9.03
CA ARG A 22 6.58 -2.71 -9.78
C ARG A 22 5.24 -3.29 -10.18
N TYR A 23 4.17 -2.65 -9.73
CA TYR A 23 2.80 -2.99 -10.15
C TYR A 23 2.13 -1.79 -10.80
N SER A 24 1.57 -1.98 -11.99
CA SER A 24 0.59 -1.03 -12.55
C SER A 24 -0.79 -1.29 -11.97
N TYR A 25 -1.69 -0.30 -12.07
CA TYR A 25 -3.10 -0.48 -11.71
C TYR A 25 -3.74 -1.67 -12.45
N ALA A 26 -3.41 -1.86 -13.73
CA ALA A 26 -3.88 -2.98 -14.51
C ALA A 26 -3.36 -4.32 -13.96
N ASN A 27 -2.09 -4.39 -13.55
CA ASN A 27 -1.55 -5.59 -12.90
C ASN A 27 -2.23 -5.85 -11.56
N LEU A 28 -2.47 -4.83 -10.74
CA LEU A 28 -3.11 -4.97 -9.44
C LEU A 28 -4.57 -5.41 -9.56
N THR A 29 -5.31 -4.87 -10.53
CA THR A 29 -6.71 -5.22 -10.77
C THR A 29 -6.86 -6.60 -11.41
N ALA A 30 -5.92 -7.02 -12.24
CA ALA A 30 -5.92 -8.33 -12.90
C ALA A 30 -5.56 -9.51 -11.97
N LEU A 31 -5.17 -9.29 -10.71
CA LEU A 31 -4.93 -10.37 -9.74
C LEU A 31 -6.26 -10.88 -9.18
N TRP A 32 -6.78 -11.94 -9.81
CA TRP A 32 -8.01 -12.64 -9.41
C TRP A 32 -7.84 -13.24 -8.00
N GLY A 33 -8.79 -13.02 -7.10
CA GLY A 33 -8.76 -13.59 -5.74
C GLY A 33 -7.98 -12.78 -4.70
N GLY A 34 -7.29 -11.72 -5.12
CA GLY A 34 -6.44 -10.92 -4.23
C GLY A 34 -4.97 -11.08 -4.53
N ALA A 35 -4.14 -10.28 -3.88
CA ALA A 35 -2.69 -10.39 -3.96
C ALA A 35 -2.09 -9.99 -2.61
N GLU A 36 -1.12 -10.75 -2.13
CA GLU A 36 -0.25 -10.31 -1.03
C GLU A 36 0.94 -9.58 -1.66
N LEU A 37 1.05 -8.29 -1.36
CA LEU A 37 2.15 -7.44 -1.76
C LEU A 37 3.11 -7.34 -0.58
N GLU A 38 4.40 -7.55 -0.85
CA GLU A 38 5.42 -7.42 0.16
C GLU A 38 5.93 -5.97 0.19
N THR A 39 5.82 -5.35 1.36
CA THR A 39 6.41 -4.02 1.61
C THR A 39 7.92 -4.11 1.79
N LEU A 40 8.61 -2.98 1.77
CA LEU A 40 10.08 -2.94 1.96
C LEU A 40 10.52 -3.55 3.30
N GLU A 41 9.67 -3.44 4.32
CA GLU A 41 9.89 -4.02 5.66
C GLU A 41 9.43 -5.49 5.78
N GLY A 42 9.06 -6.14 4.65
CA GLY A 42 8.61 -7.53 4.63
C GLY A 42 7.18 -7.76 5.13
N MET A 43 6.45 -6.70 5.48
CA MET A 43 5.06 -6.80 5.96
C MET A 43 4.08 -6.97 4.79
N PRO A 44 3.04 -7.81 4.93
CA PRO A 44 2.07 -8.05 3.86
C PRO A 44 1.03 -6.93 3.77
N LEU A 45 0.86 -6.42 2.56
CA LEU A 45 -0.29 -5.62 2.14
C LEU A 45 -1.21 -6.50 1.29
N ILE A 46 -2.42 -6.77 1.78
CA ILE A 46 -3.37 -7.60 1.04
C ILE A 46 -4.17 -6.70 0.10
N LYS A 47 -4.35 -7.11 -1.15
CA LYS A 47 -5.38 -6.62 -2.07
C LYS A 47 -6.63 -7.46 -1.90
N ARG A 48 -7.78 -6.84 -1.57
CA ARG A 48 -9.10 -7.50 -1.73
C ARG A 48 -10.08 -6.59 -2.43
N GLY A 49 -10.89 -7.16 -3.31
CA GLY A 49 -11.95 -6.47 -4.04
C GLY A 49 -12.17 -7.06 -5.45
N PRO A 50 -13.42 -7.04 -5.95
CA PRO A 50 -13.71 -7.42 -7.34
C PRO A 50 -13.02 -6.50 -8.35
N ASN A 51 -12.92 -6.97 -9.60
CA ASN A 51 -12.38 -6.19 -10.72
C ASN A 51 -13.03 -4.79 -10.77
N PHE A 52 -12.22 -3.75 -11.00
CA PHE A 52 -12.65 -2.34 -11.12
C PHE A 52 -13.20 -1.66 -9.85
N GLN A 53 -13.16 -2.32 -8.69
CA GLN A 53 -13.35 -1.64 -7.41
C GLN A 53 -12.05 -0.93 -7.01
N PRO A 54 -12.15 0.17 -6.23
CA PRO A 54 -10.97 0.85 -5.75
C PRO A 54 -10.12 -0.14 -4.92
N LEU A 55 -8.81 -0.17 -5.20
CA LEU A 55 -7.88 -1.12 -4.61
C LEU A 55 -7.89 -0.95 -3.08
N THR A 56 -8.51 -1.89 -2.36
CA THR A 56 -8.50 -1.90 -0.89
C THR A 56 -7.25 -2.61 -0.39
N LEU A 57 -6.39 -1.85 0.30
CA LEU A 57 -5.21 -2.37 0.98
C LEU A 57 -5.58 -2.79 2.40
N PHE A 58 -5.08 -3.94 2.85
CA PHE A 58 -5.26 -4.42 4.23
C PHE A 58 -3.92 -4.56 4.93
N GLN A 59 -3.93 -4.25 6.23
CA GLN A 59 -2.78 -4.29 7.12
C GLN A 59 -2.84 -5.60 7.92
N GLY A 60 -2.14 -6.64 7.45
CA GLY A 60 -2.25 -7.97 8.06
C GLY A 60 -3.70 -8.48 8.11
N ARG A 61 -4.21 -8.80 9.32
CA ARG A 61 -5.61 -9.24 9.53
C ARG A 61 -6.60 -8.11 9.83
N GLN A 62 -6.13 -6.88 10.00
CA GLN A 62 -6.99 -5.73 10.32
C GLN A 62 -7.35 -4.96 9.05
N LEU A 63 -8.65 -4.67 8.88
CA LEU A 63 -9.14 -3.95 7.72
C LEU A 63 -8.94 -2.44 7.93
N VAL A 64 -7.90 -1.88 7.31
CA VAL A 64 -7.75 -0.42 7.14
C VAL A 64 -7.95 -0.10 5.66
N PRO A 65 -9.21 0.03 5.20
CA PRO A 65 -9.49 0.22 3.80
C PRO A 65 -8.94 1.56 3.32
N SER A 66 -7.99 1.51 2.38
CA SER A 66 -7.52 2.67 1.63
C SER A 66 -7.75 2.39 0.15
N LEU A 67 -8.15 3.41 -0.62
CA LEU A 67 -8.49 3.30 -2.03
C LEU A 67 -7.36 3.87 -2.89
N VAL A 68 -6.99 3.23 -4.00
CA VAL A 68 -6.18 3.89 -5.03
C VAL A 68 -7.04 4.90 -5.80
N ILE A 69 -6.71 6.19 -5.63
CA ILE A 69 -7.38 7.33 -6.24
C ILE A 69 -6.60 7.92 -7.42
N VAL A 70 -5.30 7.64 -7.51
CA VAL A 70 -4.46 7.96 -8.68
C VAL A 70 -3.84 6.67 -9.21
N PRO A 71 -4.27 6.19 -10.39
CA PRO A 71 -4.01 4.81 -10.80
C PRO A 71 -2.59 4.53 -11.27
N ASN A 72 -1.93 5.42 -12.01
CA ASN A 72 -0.52 5.22 -12.35
C ASN A 72 0.16 6.57 -12.60
N ILE A 73 1.21 6.86 -11.85
CA ILE A 73 2.23 7.84 -12.23
C ILE A 73 3.52 7.06 -12.48
N PHE A 74 3.95 7.00 -13.73
CA PHE A 74 5.20 6.32 -14.10
C PHE A 74 6.38 7.26 -13.90
N VAL A 75 7.36 6.83 -13.11
CA VAL A 75 8.63 7.54 -12.93
C VAL A 75 9.72 6.70 -13.59
N GLY A 76 9.99 7.03 -14.85
CA GLY A 76 10.90 6.25 -15.70
C GLY A 76 10.40 4.82 -15.93
N SER A 77 11.34 3.88 -16.07
CA SER A 77 11.06 2.45 -16.27
C SER A 77 11.06 1.64 -14.96
N THR A 78 11.41 2.25 -13.84
CA THR A 78 11.71 1.55 -12.58
C THR A 78 10.59 1.63 -11.56
N PHE A 79 9.86 2.76 -11.48
CA PHE A 79 8.87 2.98 -10.44
C PHE A 79 7.48 3.30 -10.99
N THR A 80 6.45 2.82 -10.29
CA THR A 80 5.06 3.26 -10.45
C THR A 80 4.61 3.82 -9.11
N ILE A 81 4.08 5.03 -9.11
CA ILE A 81 3.48 5.66 -7.93
C ILE A 81 1.96 5.58 -8.05
N HIS A 82 1.33 5.19 -6.95
CA HIS A 82 -0.13 5.17 -6.78
C HIS A 82 -0.50 6.20 -5.73
N GLY A 83 -1.53 7.00 -6.00
CA GLY A 83 -2.13 7.86 -4.98
C GLY A 83 -3.19 7.07 -4.22
N ILE A 84 -3.15 7.10 -2.89
CA ILE A 84 -4.11 6.41 -2.03
C ILE A 84 -4.91 7.39 -1.17
N SER A 85 -6.15 7.04 -0.81
CA SER A 85 -7.07 7.92 -0.07
C SER A 85 -6.72 8.06 1.42
N THR A 86 -5.93 7.15 1.96
CA THR A 86 -5.67 7.05 3.40
C THR A 86 -4.26 6.55 3.65
N VAL A 87 -3.56 7.19 4.58
CA VAL A 87 -2.23 6.75 5.05
C VAL A 87 -2.37 5.41 5.75
N LEU A 88 -1.57 4.44 5.33
CA LEU A 88 -1.51 3.14 5.97
C LEU A 88 -0.51 3.16 7.14
N ILE A 89 -0.91 2.60 8.27
CA ILE A 89 -0.04 2.47 9.43
C ILE A 89 0.47 1.01 9.47
N PRO A 90 1.72 0.72 9.84
CA PRO A 90 2.17 -0.65 10.07
C PRO A 90 1.44 -1.31 11.26
N PRO A 91 1.15 -2.64 11.24
CA PRO A 91 0.48 -3.36 12.33
C PRO A 91 1.15 -3.22 13.69
N ASP A 92 2.48 -3.15 13.70
CA ASP A 92 3.29 -3.26 14.90
C ASP A 92 3.81 -1.92 15.44
N LEU A 93 3.20 -0.79 15.02
CA LEU A 93 3.64 0.59 15.34
C LEU A 93 2.84 1.30 16.44
#